data_AF-A0A2H9PQ81-F1
#
_entry.id   AF-A0A2H9PQ81-F1
#
_cell.length_a   1.000
_cell.length_b   1.000
_cell.length_c   1.000
_cell.angle_alpha   90.00
_cell.angle_beta   90.00
_cell.angle_gamma   90.00
#
_symmetry.space_group_name_H-M   'P 1'
#
loop_
_entity.id
_entity.type
_entity.pdbx_description
1 polymer ?
#
loop_
_entity_poly.entity_id
_entity_poly.type
_entity_poly.pdbx_seq_one_letter_code
_entity_poly.pdbx_strand_id
1 'polypeptide(L)' 'HIDVAIPKYGINIEVDGEYHNTRPKQALADLKRTYYSYKKGFFTLRIPNSLVEKHFEECVDLIIEIVNLNKNKE' A
#
# COMPACT_ATOMS: atom_id res chain seq x y z
N HIS A 1 6.34 5.29 -4.19
CA HIS A 1 6.55 6.42 -3.27
C HIS A 1 5.68 6.11 -2.08
N ILE A 2 6.19 6.15 -0.85
CA ILE A 2 5.40 5.78 0.33
C ILE A 2 4.80 7.06 0.91
N ASP A 3 3.47 7.20 0.84
CA ASP A 3 2.75 8.35 1.38
C ASP A 3 2.64 8.25 2.91
N VAL A 4 2.34 7.06 3.41
CA VAL A 4 2.23 6.78 4.85
C VAL A 4 3.01 5.50 5.18
N ALA A 5 3.86 5.57 6.20
CA ALA A 5 4.55 4.42 6.75
C ALA A 5 4.14 4.22 8.21
N ILE A 6 3.87 2.97 8.59
CA ILE A 6 3.59 2.53 9.95
C ILE A 6 4.62 1.45 10.31
N PRO A 7 5.88 1.83 10.60
CA PRO A 7 6.99 0.88 10.72
C PRO A 7 6.80 -0.16 11.82
N LYS A 8 6.15 0.23 12.93
CA LYS A 8 5.86 -0.68 14.04
C LYS A 8 5.10 -1.93 13.61
N TYR A 9 4.22 -1.82 12.61
CA TYR A 9 3.41 -2.94 12.14
C TYR A 9 3.81 -3.41 10.74
N GLY A 10 4.97 -2.96 10.24
CA GLY A 10 5.45 -3.29 8.91
C GLY A 10 4.46 -2.92 7.81
N ILE A 11 3.79 -1.78 7.88
CA ILE A 11 2.81 -1.35 6.87
C ILE A 11 3.29 -0.10 6.17
N ASN A 12 3.16 -0.08 4.85
CA ASN A 12 3.29 1.10 4.00
C ASN A 12 1.97 1.29 3.22
N ILE A 13 1.64 2.53 2.91
CA ILE A 13 0.48 2.90 2.11
C ILE A 13 0.97 3.84 0.99
N GLU A 14 0.58 3.53 -0.24
CA GLU A 14 0.74 4.38 -1.41
C GLU A 14 -0.67 4.72 -1.95
N VAL A 15 -1.01 6.01 -2.05
CA VAL A 15 -2.22 6.49 -2.72
C VAL A 15 -1.82 6.93 -4.11
N ASP A 16 -2.27 6.18 -5.12
CA ASP A 16 -1.80 6.36 -6.50
C ASP A 16 -2.97 6.66 -7.45
N GLY A 17 -2.76 7.53 -8.42
CA GLY A 17 -3.76 7.80 -9.45
C GLY A 17 -3.89 6.64 -10.44
N GLU A 18 -5.00 6.55 -11.18
CA GLU A 18 -5.10 5.63 -12.31
C GLU A 18 -4.20 6.07 -13.48
N TYR A 19 -2.88 5.93 -13.35
CA TYR A 19 -1.91 6.19 -14.41
C TYR A 19 -0.54 5.60 -14.01
N HIS A 20 0.18 4.73 -14.72
CA HIS A 20 0.08 4.13 -16.05
C HIS A 20 0.87 2.79 -16.01
N ASN A 21 0.20 1.65 -16.20
CA ASN A 21 0.89 0.37 -16.48
C ASN A 21 1.00 0.09 -17.99
N THR A 22 1.12 1.15 -18.80
CA THR A 22 1.26 1.01 -20.27
C THR A 22 2.67 0.63 -20.71
N ARG A 23 3.66 0.60 -19.78
CA ARG A 23 5.05 0.24 -20.08
C ARG A 23 5.55 -0.90 -19.16
N PRO A 24 5.82 -2.10 -19.71
CA PRO A 24 6.27 -3.28 -18.93
C PRO A 24 7.48 -3.04 -18.01
N LYS A 25 8.38 -2.12 -18.37
CA LYS A 25 9.55 -1.77 -17.54
C LYS A 25 9.15 -1.11 -16.20
N GLN A 26 8.11 -0.27 -16.19
CA GLN A 26 7.61 0.37 -14.98
C GLN A 26 6.92 -0.65 -14.09
N ALA A 27 6.04 -1.49 -14.65
CA ALA A 27 5.41 -2.60 -13.94
C ALA A 27 6.43 -3.50 -13.22
N LEU A 28 7.53 -3.85 -13.91
CA LEU A 28 8.59 -4.67 -13.32
C LEU A 28 9.35 -3.94 -12.21
N ALA A 29 9.62 -2.64 -12.38
CA ALA A 29 10.27 -1.84 -11.34
C ALA A 29 9.39 -1.74 -10.09
N ASP A 30 8.09 -1.59 -10.25
CA ASP A 30 7.10 -1.54 -9.18
C ASP A 30 7.03 -2.85 -8.42
N LEU A 31 6.96 -3.97 -9.14
CA LEU A 31 7.01 -5.30 -8.53
C LEU A 31 8.29 -5.53 -7.73
N LYS A 32 9.45 -5.10 -8.27
CA LYS A 32 10.73 -5.19 -7.55
C LYS A 32 10.70 -4.39 -6.25
N ARG A 33 10.15 -3.17 -6.26
CA ARG A 33 10.03 -2.35 -5.04
C ARG A 33 9.15 -3.03 -4.01
N THR A 34 7.99 -3.55 -4.41
CA THR A 34 7.10 -4.32 -3.54
C THR A 34 7.83 -5.53 -2.94
N TYR A 35 8.56 -6.29 -3.76
CA TYR A 35 9.34 -7.46 -3.30
C TYR A 35 10.39 -7.09 -2.25
N TYR A 36 11.19 -6.05 -2.47
CA TYR A 36 12.23 -5.67 -1.52
C TYR A 36 11.66 -5.08 -0.21
N SER A 37 10.54 -4.36 -0.26
CA SER A 37 9.82 -3.94 0.95
C SER A 37 9.29 -5.15 1.72
N TYR A 38 8.68 -6.11 1.03
CA TYR A 38 8.19 -7.34 1.64
C TYR A 38 9.31 -8.15 2.33
N LYS A 39 10.48 -8.27 1.69
CA LYS A 39 11.65 -8.91 2.29
C LYS A 39 12.12 -8.24 3.59
N LYS A 40 11.85 -6.94 3.75
CA LYS A 40 12.15 -6.16 4.97
C LYS A 40 11.05 -6.25 6.03
N GLY A 41 10.03 -7.09 5.82
CA GLY A 41 8.88 -7.22 6.72
C GLY A 41 7.77 -6.20 6.47
N PHE A 42 7.81 -5.47 5.36
CA PHE A 42 6.79 -4.46 5.04
C PHE A 42 5.75 -4.95 4.04
N PHE A 43 4.49 -4.87 4.40
CA PHE A 43 3.35 -4.99 3.50
C PHE A 43 2.96 -3.61 2.96
N THR A 44 2.82 -3.47 1.63
CA THR A 44 2.50 -2.19 0.99
C THR A 44 1.09 -2.23 0.41
N LEU A 45 0.19 -1.41 0.95
CA LEU A 45 -1.15 -1.16 0.43
C LEU A 45 -1.08 -0.12 -0.68
N ARG A 46 -1.65 -0.41 -1.85
CA ARG A 46 -1.77 0.55 -2.96
C ARG A 46 -3.24 0.86 -3.15
N ILE A 47 -3.64 2.10 -2.91
CA ILE A 47 -5.03 2.53 -2.91
C ILE A 47 -5.23 3.53 -4.05
N PRO A 48 -6.12 3.25 -5.02
CA PRO A 48 -6.42 4.20 -6.08
C PRO A 48 -6.95 5.51 -5.50
N ASN A 49 -6.46 6.65 -5.98
CA ASN A 49 -6.93 7.96 -5.52
C ASN A 49 -8.45 8.12 -5.77
N SER A 50 -8.96 7.57 -6.88
CA SER A 50 -10.39 7.55 -7.18
C SER A 50 -11.23 6.79 -6.16
N LEU A 51 -10.65 5.80 -5.47
CA LEU A 51 -11.30 5.05 -4.41
C LEU A 51 -11.32 5.87 -3.11
N VAL A 52 -10.22 6.54 -2.78
CA VAL A 52 -10.14 7.46 -1.63
C VAL A 52 -11.14 8.61 -1.77
N GLU A 53 -11.25 9.20 -2.96
CA GLU A 53 -12.17 10.31 -3.24
C GLU A 53 -13.65 9.93 -3.09
N LYS A 54 -14.03 8.70 -3.48
CA LYS A 54 -15.43 8.26 -3.50
C LYS A 54 -15.86 7.49 -2.26
N HIS A 55 -14.93 6.81 -1.60
CA HIS A 55 -15.17 5.85 -0.53
C HIS A 55 -14.20 6.05 0.65
N PHE A 56 -13.94 7.30 1.03
CA PHE A 56 -12.93 7.65 2.04
C PHE A 56 -13.10 6.87 3.36
N GLU A 57 -14.29 6.92 3.97
CA GLU A 57 -14.56 6.27 5.27
C GLU A 57 -14.33 4.76 5.19
N GLU A 58 -14.86 4.10 4.16
CA GLU A 58 -14.68 2.65 3.95
C GLU A 58 -13.21 2.28 3.73
N CYS A 59 -12.45 3.11 3.03
CA CYS A 59 -11.00 2.91 2.89
C CYS A 59 -10.30 2.99 4.25
N VAL A 60 -10.65 3.99 5.06
CA VAL A 60 -10.05 4.19 6.39
C VAL A 60 -10.37 3.00 7.31
N ASP A 61 -11.63 2.55 7.34
CA ASP A 61 -12.06 1.40 8.14
C ASP A 61 -11.27 0.14 7.78
N LEU A 62 -11.16 -0.18 6.48
CA LEU A 62 -10.38 -1.32 6.00
C LEU A 62 -8.88 -1.20 6.32
N ILE A 63 -8.30 0.00 6.20
CA ILE A 63 -6.89 0.23 6.58
C ILE A 63 -6.70 -0.03 8.08
N ILE A 64 -7.60 0.45 8.93
CA ILE A 64 -7.55 0.23 10.37
C ILE A 64 -7.61 -1.26 10.69
N GLU A 65 -8.50 -2.02 10.06
CA GLU A 65 -8.60 -3.47 10.22
C GLU A 65 -7.30 -4.17 9.81
N ILE A 66 -6.72 -3.81 8.66
CA ILE A 66 -5.44 -4.38 8.19
C ILE A 66 -4.30 -4.08 9.17
N VAL A 67 -4.25 -2.88 9.72
CA VAL A 67 -3.27 -2.49 10.75
C VAL A 67 -3.45 -3.34 12.01
N ASN A 68 -4.69 -3.50 12.48
CA ASN A 68 -4.99 -4.33 13.66
C ASN A 68 -4.64 -5.81 13.45
N LEU A 69 -4.88 -6.36 12.25
CA LEU A 69 -4.51 -7.73 11.90
C LEU A 69 -2.99 -7.94 11.92
N ASN A 70 -2.19 -6.94 11.51
CA ASN A 70 -0.74 -7.06 11.57
C ASN A 70 -0.18 -6.82 12.96
N LYS A 71 -0.81 -5.95 13.77
CA LYS A 71 -0.48 -5.80 15.19
C LYS A 71 -0.59 -7.12 15.96
N ASN A 72 -1.58 -7.96 15.65
CA ASN A 72 -1.81 -9.23 16.35
C ASN A 72 -0.89 -10.39 15.87
N LYS A 73 0.04 -10.13 14.96
CA LYS A 73 1.04 -11.12 14.51
C LYS A 73 2.36 -11.04 15.27
N GLU A 74 2.57 -9.96 16.05
CA GLU A 74 3.66 -9.83 17.03
C GLU A 74 3.33 -10.63 18.30
#